data_AF-J9FDW1-F1
#
_entry.id   AF-J9FDW1-F1
#
_cell.length_a   1.000
_cell.length_b   1.000
_cell.length_c   1.000
_cell.angle_alpha   90.00
_cell.angle_beta   90.00
_cell.angle_gamma   90.00
#
_symmetry.space_group_name_H-M   'P 1'
#
loop_
_entity.id
_entity.type
_entity.pdbx_description
1 polymer ?
#
loop_
_entity_poly.entity_id
_entity_poly.type
_entity_poly.pdbx_seq_one_letter_code
_entity_poly.pdbx_strand_id
1 'polypeptide(L)' 'MSFEEGSCIADWLISHVSDFDAVFAFTDTLAIGLMNRLREYGMKVPDDVAIRQLLREQHFQKLYFHL' A
#
# COMPACT_ATOMS: atom_id res chain seq x y z
N MET A 1 0.02 12.46 7.83
CA MET A 1 -0.03 11.00 8.01
C MET A 1 1.36 10.42 7.75
N SER A 2 1.78 9.43 8.55
CA SER A 2 3.14 8.83 8.56
C SER A 2 3.18 7.45 7.90
N PHE A 3 4.40 6.91 7.70
CA PHE A 3 4.59 5.52 7.26
C PHE A 3 4.09 4.51 8.31
N GLU A 4 4.24 4.81 9.59
CA GLU A 4 3.80 3.95 10.70
C GLU A 4 2.28 3.78 10.70
N GLU A 5 1.53 4.87 10.45
CA GLU A 5 0.07 4.79 10.31
C GLU A 5 -0.34 3.90 9.13
N GLY A 6 0.38 3.97 8.01
CA GLY A 6 0.15 3.06 6.87
C GLY A 6 0.40 1.59 7.22
N SER A 7 1.44 1.32 8.02
CA SER A 7 1.73 -0.03 8.52
C SER A 7 0.62 -0.55 9.45
N CYS A 8 0.17 0.26 10.40
CA CYS A 8 -0.93 -0.14 11.29
C CYS A 8 -2.24 -0.41 10.54
N ILE A 9 -2.51 0.32 9.45
CA ILE A 9 -3.67 0.06 8.59
C ILE A 9 -3.53 -1.29 7.89
N ALA A 10 -2.33 -1.69 7.43
CA ALA A 10 -2.12 -3.02 6.86
C ALA A 10 -2.41 -4.12 7.89
N ASP A 11 -1.90 -3.99 9.12
CA ASP A 11 -2.18 -4.95 10.21
C ASP A 11 -3.70 -5.07 10.45
N TRP A 12 -4.41 -3.93 10.44
CA TRP A 12 -5.85 -3.89 10.61
C TRP A 12 -6.59 -4.57 9.45
N LEU A 13 -6.19 -4.30 8.19
CA LEU A 13 -6.80 -4.92 7.01
C LEU A 13 -6.64 -6.44 7.02
N ILE A 14 -5.44 -6.94 7.29
CA ILE A 14 -5.17 -8.39 7.36
C ILE A 14 -6.00 -9.08 8.45
N SER A 15 -6.26 -8.39 9.57
CA SER A 15 -6.99 -8.97 10.70
C SER A 15 -8.52 -8.82 10.60
N HIS A 16 -9.04 -7.87 9.82
CA HIS A 16 -10.47 -7.54 9.79
C HIS A 16 -11.13 -7.67 8.41
N VAL A 17 -10.35 -7.72 7.33
CA VAL A 17 -10.85 -7.82 5.96
C VAL A 17 -10.31 -9.10 5.36
N SER A 18 -11.21 -10.07 5.17
CA SER A 18 -10.85 -11.43 4.73
C SER A 18 -10.41 -11.52 3.27
N ASP A 19 -10.79 -10.55 2.43
CA ASP A 19 -10.53 -10.57 0.99
C ASP A 19 -10.57 -9.14 0.43
N PHE A 20 -9.43 -8.63 -0.06
CA PHE A 20 -9.34 -7.32 -0.68
C PHE A 20 -8.27 -7.30 -1.78
N ASP A 21 -8.63 -6.82 -2.96
CA ASP A 21 -7.72 -6.73 -4.11
C ASP A 21 -7.10 -5.34 -4.26
N ALA A 22 -7.62 -4.32 -3.56
CA ALA A 22 -7.14 -2.95 -3.70
C ALA A 22 -7.34 -2.09 -2.45
N VAL A 23 -6.39 -1.18 -2.23
CA VAL A 23 -6.46 -0.15 -1.18
C VAL A 23 -6.22 1.23 -1.77
N PHE A 24 -7.06 2.18 -1.36
CA PHE A 24 -6.94 3.56 -1.76
C PHE A 24 -6.29 4.39 -0.65
N ALA A 25 -5.07 4.85 -0.91
CA ALA A 25 -4.30 5.64 0.05
C ALA A 25 -4.43 7.15 -0.25
N PHE A 26 -4.68 7.95 0.78
CA PHE A 26 -4.88 9.40 0.63
C PHE A 26 -3.56 10.16 0.46
N THR A 27 -2.45 9.65 1.00
CA THR A 27 -1.12 10.27 0.91
C THR A 27 -0.06 9.24 0.51
N ASP A 28 1.02 9.71 -0.12
CA ASP A 28 2.16 8.87 -0.49
C ASP A 28 2.74 8.14 0.73
N THR A 29 2.85 8.82 1.88
CA THR A 29 3.37 8.23 3.11
C THR A 29 2.54 7.06 3.62
N LEU A 30 1.21 7.14 3.54
CA LEU A 30 0.33 6.02 3.88
C LEU A 30 0.50 4.88 2.88
N ALA A 31 0.50 5.19 1.58
CA ALA A 31 0.66 4.19 0.53
C ALA A 31 1.96 3.39 0.74
N ILE A 32 3.06 4.08 1.02
CA ILE A 32 4.37 3.47 1.21
C ILE A 32 4.42 2.62 2.49
N GLY A 33 3.90 3.14 3.61
CA GLY A 33 3.83 2.39 4.86
C GLY A 33 3.01 1.11 4.73
N LEU A 34 1.84 1.22 4.09
CA LEU A 34 0.95 0.11 3.77
C LEU A 34 1.64 -0.92 2.87
N MET A 35 2.26 -0.47 1.76
CA MET A 35 2.97 -1.35 0.82
C MET A 35 4.08 -2.15 1.49
N ASN A 36 4.90 -1.50 2.31
CA ASN A 36 6.01 -2.17 2.98
C ASN A 36 5.48 -3.24 3.94
N ARG A 37 4.46 -2.90 4.73
CA ARG A 37 3.90 -3.84 5.69
C ARG A 37 3.18 -5.02 5.04
N LEU A 38 2.42 -4.81 3.97
CA LEU A 38 1.78 -5.91 3.22
C LEU A 38 2.82 -6.87 2.61
N ARG A 39 3.97 -6.36 2.15
CA ARG A 39 5.08 -7.20 1.67
C ARG A 39 5.70 -8.05 2.77
N GLU A 40 5.77 -7.55 4.00
CA GLU A 40 6.21 -8.35 5.15
C GLU A 40 5.25 -9.52 5.44
N TYR A 41 3.97 -9.37 5.13
CA TYR A 41 2.99 -10.46 5.15
C TYR A 41 3.06 -11.40 3.92
N GLY A 42 3.98 -11.14 2.99
CA GLY A 42 4.18 -11.95 1.78
C GLY A 42 3.25 -11.61 0.62
N MET A 43 2.45 -10.54 0.73
CA MET A 43 1.61 -10.07 -0.38
C MET A 43 2.43 -9.33 -1.43
N LYS A 44 2.14 -9.60 -2.70
CA LYS A 44 2.74 -8.93 -3.86
C LYS A 44 1.92 -7.71 -4.23
N VAL A 45 2.57 -6.57 -4.33
CA VAL A 45 1.98 -5.34 -4.88
C VAL A 45 2.60 -5.10 -6.26
N PRO A 46 1.83 -5.03 -7.36
CA PRO A 46 0.36 -4.95 -7.42
C PRO A 46 -0.39 -6.28 -7.64
N ASP A 47 0.30 -7.42 -7.72
CA ASP A 47 -0.31 -8.67 -8.20
C ASP A 47 -1.41 -9.25 -7.28
N ASP A 48 -1.19 -9.23 -5.96
CA ASP A 48 -2.15 -9.70 -4.96
C ASP A 48 -3.03 -8.54 -4.44
N VAL A 49 -2.43 -7.36 -4.25
CA VAL A 49 -3.14 -6.14 -3.81
C VAL A 49 -2.65 -4.92 -4.57
N ALA A 50 -3.56 -4.22 -5.25
CA ALA A 50 -3.28 -2.95 -5.91
C ALA A 50 -3.39 -1.76 -4.95
N ILE A 51 -2.37 -0.90 -4.94
CA ILE A 51 -2.41 0.36 -4.17
C ILE A 51 -2.48 1.55 -5.13
N ARG A 52 -3.46 2.41 -4.89
CA ARG A 52 -3.73 3.60 -5.70
C ARG A 52 -3.88 4.81 -4.79
N GLN A 53 -3.44 5.97 -5.28
CA GLN A 53 -3.63 7.26 -4.63
C GLN A 53 -4.41 8.20 -5.56
N LEU A 54 -5.26 9.06 -4.99
CA LEU A 54 -6.16 9.93 -5.76
C LEU A 54 -5.43 11.02 -6.55
N LEU A 55 -4.18 11.34 -6.19
CA LEU A 55 -3.50 12.53 -6.69
C LEU A 55 -2.06 12.22 -7.12
N ARG A 56 -1.88 11.95 -8.42
CA ARG A 56 -1.11 12.77 -9.38
C ARG A 56 -0.71 11.95 -10.62
N GLU A 57 -0.68 12.67 -11.72
CA GLU A 57 -0.22 12.25 -13.05
C GLU A 57 1.18 11.61 -13.02
N GLN A 58 1.25 10.38 -13.54
CA GLN A 58 2.33 9.75 -14.33
C GLN A 58 3.78 9.65 -13.79
N HIS A 59 4.20 10.30 -12.69
CA HIS A 59 5.65 10.39 -12.38
C HIS A 59 6.20 9.44 -11.30
N PHE A 60 5.37 8.77 -10.49
CA PHE A 60 5.86 7.98 -9.34
C PHE A 60 6.00 6.46 -9.57
N GLN A 61 5.40 5.89 -10.64
CA GLN A 61 5.46 4.45 -10.89
C GLN A 61 6.89 3.92 -11.17
N LYS A 62 7.81 4.76 -11.65
CA LYS A 62 9.18 4.32 -11.97
C LYS A 62 10.04 4.00 -10.74
N LEU A 63 9.77 4.58 -9.57
CA LEU A 63 10.65 4.45 -8.42
C LEU A 63 10.50 3.10 -7.69
N TYR A 64 9.31 2.48 -7.74
CA TYR A 64 9.00 1.26 -6.98
C TYR A 64 9.16 -0.05 -7.75
N PHE A 65 9.38 -0.02 -9.06
CA PHE A 65 9.69 -1.24 -9.84
C PHE A 65 11.19 -1.55 -9.90
N HIS A 66 12.06 -0.71 -9.33
CA HIS A 66 13.52 -0.87 -9.32
C HIS A 66 14.12 -1.11 -7.92
N LEU A 67 13.28 -1.28 -6.91
CA LEU A 67 13.64 -1.76 -5.57
C LEU A 67 12.93 -3.09 -5.33
#